data_AF-A0RM05-F1
#
_entry.id   AF-A0RM05-F1
#
_cell.length_a   1.000
_cell.length_b   1.000
_cell.length_c   1.000
_cell.angle_alpha   90.00
_cell.angle_beta   90.00
_cell.angle_gamma   90.00
#
_symmetry.space_group_name_H-M   'P 1'
#
loop_
_entity.id
_entity.type
_entity.pdbx_description
1 polymer ?
#
loop_
_entity_poly.entity_id
_entity_poly.type
_entity_poly.pdbx_seq_one_letter_code
_entity_poly.pdbx_strand_id
1 'polypeptide(L)'
;MKKAFTMVELAFVIVITGLLASVSIPKLTMSRTDAEVAKIVVDIKNTFDKINSIYISNSSVNKKLNADKNEVDSYLHLRLLIGNDSTLSDFEAIKRGAKEHPWAVECLFYSIDNSTIKFKTMWQQSSISWKKTCNALYLHPTMKEWIQNGIQLGGDSILRNS
;
A
#
# COMPACT_ATOMS: atom_id res chain seq x y z
N MET A 1 7.54 -9.56 57.85
CA MET A 1 6.34 -8.69 57.74
C MET A 1 6.25 -8.20 56.29
N LYS A 2 5.22 -8.62 55.52
CA LYS A 2 5.05 -8.17 54.14
C LYS A 2 4.44 -6.75 54.16
N LYS A 3 5.13 -5.75 53.61
CA LYS A 3 4.57 -4.40 53.44
C LYS A 3 3.47 -4.47 52.39
N ALA A 4 2.23 -4.26 52.80
CA ALA A 4 1.13 -4.04 51.85
C ALA A 4 1.29 -2.63 51.26
N PHE A 5 1.07 -2.52 49.95
CA PHE A 5 1.05 -1.24 49.24
C PHE A 5 -0.04 -0.36 49.85
N THR A 6 0.24 0.92 50.09
CA THR A 6 -0.75 1.82 50.70
C THR A 6 -1.83 2.21 49.68
N MET A 7 -3.05 2.45 50.15
CA MET A 7 -4.15 2.92 49.30
C MET A 7 -3.81 4.24 48.58
N VAL A 8 -3.02 5.10 49.23
CA VAL A 8 -2.61 6.40 48.66
C VAL A 8 -1.60 6.22 47.53
N GLU A 9 -0.61 5.34 47.69
CA GLU A 9 0.35 5.03 46.63
C GLU A 9 -0.36 4.48 45.39
N LEU A 10 -1.39 3.64 45.57
CA LEU A 10 -2.18 3.10 44.46
C LEU A 10 -2.93 4.21 43.71
N ALA A 11 -3.55 5.15 44.44
CA ALA A 11 -4.28 6.26 43.85
C ALA A 11 -3.35 7.18 43.03
N PHE A 12 -2.14 7.44 43.52
CA PHE A 12 -1.16 8.29 42.82
C PHE A 12 -0.74 7.68 41.47
N VAL A 13 -0.53 6.36 41.42
CA VAL A 13 -0.16 5.65 40.18
C VAL A 13 -1.27 5.73 39.14
N ILE A 14 -2.53 5.55 39.54
CA ILE A 14 -3.68 5.63 38.61
C ILE A 14 -3.81 7.04 38.02
N VAL A 15 -3.64 8.09 38.84
CA VAL A 15 -3.71 9.48 38.37
C VAL A 15 -2.59 9.78 37.37
N ILE A 16 -1.34 9.40 37.67
CA ILE A 16 -0.20 9.66 36.77
C ILE A 16 -0.40 8.90 35.45
N THR A 17 -0.73 7.61 35.50
CA THR A 17 -0.93 6.81 34.28
C THR A 17 -2.10 7.32 33.44
N GLY A 18 -3.17 7.83 34.07
CA GLY A 18 -4.29 8.47 33.37
C GLY A 18 -3.88 9.73 32.60
N LEU A 19 -3.07 10.60 33.21
CA LEU A 19 -2.57 11.81 32.56
C LEU A 19 -1.63 11.50 31.39
N LEU A 20 -0.69 10.58 31.59
CA LEU A 20 0.26 10.17 30.55
C LEU A 20 -0.44 9.47 29.37
N ALA A 21 -1.45 8.63 29.65
CA ALA A 21 -2.22 7.95 28.62
C ALA A 21 -2.97 8.95 27.73
N SER A 22 -3.63 9.96 28.32
CA SER A 22 -4.40 10.98 27.58
C SER A 22 -3.54 11.71 26.53
N VAL A 23 -2.31 12.10 26.88
CA VAL A 23 -1.39 12.79 25.96
C VAL A 23 -0.82 11.86 24.89
N SER A 24 -0.64 10.58 25.21
CA SER A 24 0.05 9.62 24.33
C SER A 24 -0.88 8.98 23.29
N ILE A 25 -2.17 8.82 23.58
CA ILE A 25 -3.15 8.15 22.70
C ILE A 25 -3.21 8.79 21.29
N PRO A 26 -3.36 10.12 21.13
CA PRO A 26 -3.48 10.71 19.79
C PRO A 26 -2.25 10.44 18.92
N LYS A 27 -1.04 10.55 19.49
CA LYS A 27 0.22 10.30 18.77
C LYS A 27 0.35 8.84 18.32
N LEU A 28 -0.05 7.89 19.18
CA LEU A 28 -0.03 6.47 18.83
C LEU A 28 -1.00 6.14 17.68
N THR A 29 -2.16 6.80 17.63
CA THR A 29 -3.12 6.57 16.53
C THR A 29 -2.62 7.11 15.19
N MET A 30 -1.91 8.25 15.18
CA MET A 30 -1.29 8.79 13.96
C MET A 30 -0.12 7.93 13.51
N SER A 31 0.82 7.63 14.42
CA SER A 31 1.98 6.79 14.15
C SER A 31 1.59 5.40 13.65
N ARG A 32 0.50 4.81 14.17
CA ARG A 32 -0.04 3.55 13.68
C ARG A 32 -0.51 3.64 12.22
N THR A 33 -1.23 4.71 11.86
CA THR A 33 -1.67 4.92 10.46
C THR A 33 -0.47 5.13 9.54
N ASP A 34 0.54 5.88 9.97
CA ASP A 34 1.75 6.12 9.16
C ASP A 34 2.54 4.81 8.94
N ALA A 35 2.66 3.96 9.97
CA ALA A 35 3.29 2.65 9.85
C ALA A 35 2.52 1.69 8.93
N GLU A 36 1.19 1.74 8.98
CA GLU A 36 0.32 0.98 8.08
C GLU A 36 0.52 1.42 6.62
N VAL A 37 0.59 2.73 6.37
CA VAL A 37 0.89 3.29 5.05
C VAL A 37 2.29 2.89 4.57
N ALA A 38 3.30 2.93 5.43
CA ALA A 38 4.66 2.51 5.06
C ALA A 38 4.70 1.04 4.63
N LYS A 39 4.00 0.16 5.34
CA LYS A 39 3.84 -1.25 4.95
C LYS A 39 3.16 -1.37 3.58
N ILE A 40 2.06 -0.65 3.39
CA ILE A 40 1.32 -0.62 2.13
C ILE A 40 2.25 -0.22 0.96
N VAL A 41 3.05 0.82 1.11
CA VAL A 41 3.98 1.27 0.07
C VAL A 41 5.00 0.20 -0.29
N VAL A 42 5.52 -0.54 0.70
CA VAL A 42 6.44 -1.67 0.48
C VAL A 42 5.73 -2.80 -0.27
N ASP A 43 4.50 -3.15 0.11
CA ASP A 43 3.71 -4.18 -0.56
C ASP A 43 3.42 -3.81 -2.03
N ILE A 44 3.13 -2.53 -2.30
CA ILE A 44 2.98 -1.98 -3.65
C ILE A 44 4.28 -2.16 -4.43
N LYS A 45 5.41 -1.69 -3.88
CA LYS A 45 6.73 -1.79 -4.52
C LYS A 45 7.05 -3.23 -4.90
N ASN A 46 6.92 -4.16 -3.96
CA ASN A 46 7.17 -5.59 -4.18
C ASN A 46 6.30 -6.16 -5.31
N THR A 47 5.05 -5.71 -5.42
CA THR A 47 4.18 -6.13 -6.53
C THR A 47 4.69 -5.58 -7.85
N PHE A 48 5.02 -4.30 -7.92
CA PHE A 48 5.52 -3.69 -9.16
C PHE A 48 6.88 -4.25 -9.60
N ASP A 49 7.77 -4.59 -8.66
CA ASP A 49 9.04 -5.27 -8.96
C ASP A 49 8.79 -6.64 -9.61
N LYS A 50 7.81 -7.40 -9.12
CA LYS A 50 7.41 -8.66 -9.74
C LYS A 50 6.81 -8.44 -11.13
N ILE A 51 5.91 -7.44 -11.28
CA ILE A 51 5.33 -7.08 -12.58
C ILE A 51 6.44 -6.72 -13.58
N ASN A 52 7.44 -5.95 -13.16
CA ASN A 52 8.57 -5.54 -13.98
C ASN A 52 9.42 -6.74 -14.43
N SER A 53 9.75 -7.64 -13.51
CA SER A 53 10.47 -8.88 -13.81
C SER A 53 9.75 -9.72 -14.88
N ILE A 54 8.42 -9.81 -14.76
CA ILE A 54 7.59 -10.56 -15.72
C ILE A 54 7.49 -9.83 -17.05
N TYR A 55 7.38 -8.50 -17.03
CA TYR A 55 7.35 -7.69 -18.23
C TYR A 55 8.62 -7.88 -19.08
N ILE A 56 9.78 -8.04 -18.43
CA ILE A 56 11.06 -8.30 -19.09
C ILE A 56 11.17 -9.76 -19.56
N SER A 57 10.77 -10.73 -18.75
CA SER A 57 10.95 -12.16 -19.03
C SER A 57 9.88 -12.78 -19.93
N ASN A 58 8.67 -12.24 -19.96
CA ASN A 58 7.53 -12.81 -20.65
C ASN A 58 6.96 -11.86 -21.72
N SER A 59 7.29 -12.17 -22.98
CA SER A 59 6.85 -11.39 -24.14
C SER A 59 5.33 -11.36 -24.35
N SER A 60 4.59 -12.35 -23.83
CA SER A 60 3.13 -12.40 -23.96
C SER A 60 2.46 -11.41 -22.99
N VAL A 61 2.98 -11.31 -21.77
CA VAL A 61 2.53 -10.33 -20.76
C VAL A 61 2.87 -8.93 -21.20
N ASN A 62 4.09 -8.70 -21.72
CA ASN A 62 4.49 -7.43 -22.32
C ASN A 62 3.49 -6.95 -23.39
N LYS A 63 3.08 -7.83 -24.32
CA LYS A 63 2.08 -7.51 -25.34
C LYS A 63 0.72 -7.15 -24.76
N LYS A 64 0.26 -7.85 -23.72
CA LYS A 64 -1.02 -7.56 -23.04
C LYS A 64 -0.99 -6.18 -22.37
N LEU A 65 0.07 -5.86 -21.63
CA LEU A 65 0.20 -4.55 -20.98
C LEU A 65 0.30 -3.41 -21.99
N ASN A 66 0.99 -3.60 -23.11
CA ASN A 66 1.10 -2.58 -24.15
C ASN A 66 -0.15 -2.46 -25.04
N ALA A 67 -1.00 -3.49 -25.06
CA ALA A 67 -2.30 -3.45 -25.72
C ALA A 67 -3.38 -2.78 -24.86
N ASP A 68 -3.20 -2.80 -23.54
CA ASP A 68 -4.04 -2.09 -22.58
C ASP A 68 -3.75 -0.58 -22.64
N LYS A 69 -4.56 0.15 -23.42
CA LYS A 69 -4.38 1.59 -23.63
C LYS A 69 -5.49 2.37 -22.95
N ASN A 70 -5.08 3.23 -22.02
CA ASN A 70 -5.82 4.40 -21.54
C ASN A 70 -7.07 4.19 -20.66
N GLU A 71 -7.40 2.97 -20.23
CA GLU A 71 -8.46 2.80 -19.23
C GLU A 71 -7.88 3.08 -17.82
N VAL A 72 -8.64 3.80 -16.99
CA VAL A 72 -8.28 4.04 -15.59
C VAL A 72 -8.84 2.89 -14.81
N ASP A 73 -7.99 1.93 -14.50
CA ASP A 73 -8.43 0.72 -13.83
C ASP A 73 -7.96 0.63 -12.40
N SER A 74 -8.80 -0.03 -11.60
CA SER A 74 -8.42 -0.50 -10.27
C SER A 74 -7.25 -1.46 -10.40
N TYR A 75 -6.35 -1.45 -9.41
CA TYR A 75 -5.25 -2.41 -9.26
C TYR A 75 -5.63 -3.89 -9.55
N LEU A 76 -6.90 -4.26 -9.35
CA LEU A 76 -7.42 -5.58 -9.69
C LEU A 76 -7.28 -5.93 -11.19
N HIS A 77 -7.43 -4.97 -12.10
CA HIS A 77 -7.30 -5.19 -13.54
C HIS A 77 -5.87 -5.59 -13.91
N LEU A 78 -4.86 -4.93 -13.32
CA LEU A 78 -3.43 -5.22 -13.56
C LEU A 78 -3.12 -6.66 -13.17
N ARG A 79 -3.72 -7.10 -12.07
CA ARG A 79 -3.65 -8.48 -11.63
C ARG A 79 -4.39 -9.45 -12.54
N LEU A 80 -5.53 -9.09 -13.14
CA LEU A 80 -6.22 -9.96 -14.09
C LEU A 80 -5.43 -10.13 -15.40
N LEU A 81 -4.77 -9.06 -15.87
CA LEU A 81 -3.93 -9.09 -17.06
C LEU A 81 -2.72 -10.03 -16.90
N ILE A 82 -2.14 -10.06 -15.70
CA ILE A 82 -0.90 -10.79 -15.39
C ILE A 82 -1.21 -12.16 -14.79
N GLY A 83 -2.09 -12.25 -13.78
CA GLY A 83 -2.28 -13.40 -12.90
C GLY A 83 -3.03 -14.62 -13.47
N ASN A 84 -3.34 -14.64 -14.78
CA ASN A 84 -3.85 -15.84 -15.47
C ASN A 84 -2.76 -16.56 -16.30
N ASP A 85 -1.53 -16.05 -16.29
CA ASP A 85 -0.40 -16.71 -16.95
C ASP A 85 0.14 -17.86 -16.07
N SER A 86 0.17 -19.06 -16.63
CA SER A 86 0.60 -20.28 -15.94
C SER A 86 2.08 -20.30 -15.56
N THR A 87 2.90 -19.43 -16.15
CA THR A 87 4.32 -19.23 -15.79
C THR A 87 4.48 -18.41 -14.51
N LEU A 88 3.39 -17.87 -13.97
CA LEU A 88 3.36 -16.96 -12.83
C LEU A 88 2.77 -17.62 -11.59
N SER A 89 3.25 -18.84 -11.28
CA SER A 89 2.90 -19.54 -10.03
C SER A 89 3.24 -18.72 -8.78
N ASP A 90 4.24 -17.84 -8.83
CA ASP A 90 4.54 -16.88 -7.75
C ASP A 90 3.47 -15.80 -7.58
N PHE A 91 2.70 -15.50 -8.63
CA PHE A 91 1.49 -14.66 -8.59
C PHE A 91 0.25 -15.44 -8.14
N GLU A 92 0.21 -16.76 -8.32
CA GLU A 92 -0.82 -17.62 -7.70
C GLU A 92 -0.80 -17.50 -6.17
N ALA A 93 0.38 -17.33 -5.56
CA ALA A 93 0.48 -16.99 -4.13
C ALA A 93 -0.09 -15.60 -3.80
N ILE A 94 0.02 -14.64 -4.74
CA ILE A 94 -0.61 -13.32 -4.71
C ILE A 94 -2.11 -13.41 -5.08
N LYS A 95 -2.66 -14.58 -5.45
CA LYS A 95 -4.11 -14.70 -5.71
C LYS A 95 -4.96 -14.46 -4.46
N ARG A 96 -4.36 -14.50 -3.28
CA ARG A 96 -4.97 -14.03 -2.04
C ARG A 96 -4.98 -12.51 -1.90
N GLY A 97 -4.25 -11.76 -2.73
CA GLY A 97 -4.03 -10.30 -2.65
C GLY A 97 -5.27 -9.42 -2.63
N ALA A 98 -6.40 -9.86 -3.19
CA ALA A 98 -7.67 -9.10 -3.10
C ALA A 98 -8.35 -9.31 -1.73
N LYS A 99 -8.08 -10.45 -1.08
CA LYS A 99 -8.48 -10.73 0.31
C LYS A 99 -7.43 -10.22 1.31
N GLU A 100 -6.14 -10.22 0.95
CA GLU A 100 -5.02 -9.77 1.80
C GLU A 100 -4.86 -8.24 1.80
N HIS A 101 -5.18 -7.58 0.68
CA HIS A 101 -5.04 -6.13 0.51
C HIS A 101 -6.34 -5.51 -0.05
N PRO A 102 -7.46 -5.54 0.71
CA PRO A 102 -8.73 -4.94 0.29
C PRO A 102 -8.63 -3.42 0.05
N TRP A 103 -7.66 -2.75 0.68
CA TRP A 103 -7.37 -1.34 0.40
C TRP A 103 -6.88 -1.11 -1.02
N ALA A 104 -6.25 -2.09 -1.70
CA ALA A 104 -5.63 -1.88 -3.00
C ALA A 104 -6.67 -1.59 -4.11
N VAL A 105 -7.84 -2.23 -4.05
CA VAL A 105 -8.90 -2.01 -5.05
C VAL A 105 -9.59 -0.66 -4.90
N GLU A 106 -9.60 -0.13 -3.68
CA GLU A 106 -10.22 1.15 -3.34
C GLU A 106 -9.24 2.32 -3.41
N CYS A 107 -7.96 2.06 -3.14
CA CYS A 107 -6.94 3.08 -3.02
C CYS A 107 -6.11 3.30 -4.27
N LEU A 108 -5.93 2.29 -5.11
CA LEU A 108 -4.99 2.36 -6.24
C LEU A 108 -5.72 2.29 -7.56
N PHE A 109 -5.66 3.40 -8.27
CA PHE A 109 -6.07 3.50 -9.67
C PHE A 109 -4.86 3.85 -10.49
N TYR A 110 -4.69 3.13 -11.60
CA TYR A 110 -3.56 3.34 -12.49
C TYR A 110 -4.04 3.43 -13.93
N SER A 111 -3.13 3.88 -14.79
CA SER A 111 -3.31 3.91 -16.23
C SER A 111 -1.97 3.54 -16.86
N ILE A 112 -2.01 2.74 -17.92
CA ILE A 112 -0.80 2.33 -18.64
C ILE A 112 -0.68 3.20 -19.90
N ASP A 113 0.41 3.97 -19.96
CA ASP A 113 0.78 4.79 -21.10
C ASP A 113 2.16 4.30 -21.59
N ASN A 114 2.23 3.65 -22.76
CA ASN A 114 3.49 3.24 -23.40
C ASN A 114 4.50 2.62 -22.41
N SER A 115 4.10 1.53 -21.74
CA SER A 115 4.92 0.81 -20.75
C SER A 115 5.24 1.58 -19.46
N THR A 116 4.60 2.72 -19.22
CA THR A 116 4.68 3.46 -17.95
C THR A 116 3.36 3.37 -17.21
N ILE A 117 3.40 2.92 -15.97
CA ILE A 117 2.24 2.84 -15.08
C ILE A 117 2.16 4.15 -14.30
N LYS A 118 1.11 4.93 -14.53
CA LYS A 118 0.86 6.17 -13.79
C LYS A 118 -0.29 5.99 -12.83
N PHE A 119 -0.09 6.36 -11.57
CA PHE A 119 -1.18 6.39 -10.60
C PHE A 119 -2.03 7.64 -10.80
N LYS A 120 -3.35 7.46 -10.78
CA LYS A 120 -4.31 8.55 -10.82
C LYS A 120 -4.96 8.68 -9.45
N THR A 121 -5.06 9.91 -8.95
CA THR A 121 -5.75 10.23 -7.70
C THR A 121 -7.27 10.25 -7.92
N MET A 122 -7.85 9.14 -8.36
CA MET A 122 -9.30 9.03 -8.61
C MET A 122 -9.99 8.38 -7.41
N TRP A 123 -10.09 9.13 -6.32
CA TRP A 123 -10.55 8.64 -5.02
C TRP A 123 -12.05 8.43 -4.84
N GLN A 124 -12.87 8.68 -5.87
CA GLN A 124 -14.29 8.94 -5.65
C GLN A 124 -15.12 7.73 -5.20
N GLN A 125 -14.52 6.56 -4.93
CA GLN A 125 -15.25 5.37 -4.50
C GLN A 125 -14.60 4.57 -3.36
N SER A 126 -13.63 5.12 -2.60
CA SER A 126 -13.14 4.39 -1.42
C SER A 126 -14.24 4.31 -0.35
N SER A 127 -14.50 3.14 0.19
CA SER A 127 -15.40 2.93 1.32
C SER A 127 -15.00 3.81 2.51
N ILE A 128 -15.94 4.09 3.41
CA ILE A 128 -15.68 4.82 4.67
C ILE A 128 -14.54 4.18 5.46
N SER A 129 -14.34 2.86 5.32
CA SER A 129 -13.33 2.09 6.03
C SER A 129 -11.90 2.50 5.69
N TRP A 130 -11.60 2.77 4.42
CA TRP A 130 -10.22 3.00 3.98
C TRP A 130 -9.86 4.45 3.72
N LYS A 131 -10.84 5.36 3.64
CA LYS A 131 -10.66 6.80 3.36
C LYS A 131 -9.47 7.45 4.06
N LYS A 132 -9.27 7.18 5.37
CA LYS A 132 -8.15 7.75 6.14
C LYS A 132 -6.79 7.23 5.67
N THR A 133 -6.63 5.91 5.57
CA THR A 133 -5.40 5.23 5.16
C THR A 133 -5.05 5.57 3.71
N CYS A 134 -6.07 5.55 2.86
CA CYS A 134 -6.05 5.98 1.48
C CYS A 134 -5.52 7.44 1.33
N ASN A 135 -6.10 8.41 2.03
CA ASN A 135 -5.59 9.79 1.99
C ASN A 135 -4.14 9.91 2.47
N ALA A 136 -3.79 9.20 3.55
CA ALA A 136 -2.42 9.18 4.07
C ALA A 136 -1.43 8.53 3.07
N LEU A 137 -1.88 7.53 2.29
CA LEU A 137 -1.08 6.86 1.28
C LEU A 137 -0.59 7.82 0.19
N TYR A 138 -1.47 8.64 -0.43
CA TYR A 138 -1.00 9.59 -1.45
C TYR A 138 -0.26 10.81 -0.89
N LEU A 139 -0.28 11.01 0.42
CA LEU A 139 0.60 11.98 1.06
C LEU A 139 2.03 11.46 1.21
N HIS A 140 2.23 10.14 1.15
CA HIS A 140 3.55 9.50 1.26
C HIS A 140 4.49 9.93 0.11
N PRO A 141 5.77 10.24 0.39
CA PRO A 141 6.72 10.72 -0.63
C PRO A 141 6.83 9.81 -1.86
N THR A 142 6.96 8.50 -1.66
CA THR A 142 7.06 7.52 -2.74
C THR A 142 5.83 7.50 -3.64
N MET A 143 4.63 7.61 -3.06
CA MET A 143 3.40 7.66 -3.85
C MET A 143 3.30 8.95 -4.67
N LYS A 144 3.73 10.08 -4.11
CA LYS A 144 3.81 11.34 -4.87
C LYS A 144 4.75 11.23 -6.06
N GLU A 145 5.90 10.59 -5.86
CA GLU A 145 6.86 10.33 -6.93
C GLU A 145 6.24 9.48 -8.05
N TRP A 146 5.56 8.39 -7.70
CA TRP A 146 4.92 7.52 -8.69
C TRP A 146 3.72 8.16 -9.39
N ILE A 147 2.99 9.07 -8.75
CA ILE A 147 1.95 9.86 -9.42
C ILE A 147 2.57 10.81 -10.45
N GLN A 148 3.65 11.49 -10.08
CA GLN A 148 4.27 12.51 -10.92
C GLN A 148 5.05 11.91 -12.09
N ASN A 149 5.87 10.90 -11.82
CA ASN A 149 6.82 10.34 -12.76
C ASN A 149 6.30 9.05 -13.42
N GLY A 150 5.34 8.37 -12.80
CA GLY A 150 4.98 7.01 -13.16
C GLY A 150 6.06 5.99 -12.80
N ILE A 151 5.75 4.73 -13.03
CA ILE A 151 6.65 3.59 -12.90
C ILE A 151 6.92 3.06 -14.32
N GLN A 152 8.17 3.15 -14.79
CA GLN A 152 8.53 2.63 -16.10
C GLN A 152 8.80 1.13 -16.00
N LEU A 153 8.09 0.34 -16.80
CA LEU A 153 8.32 -1.09 -16.96
C LEU A 153 9.48 -1.33 -17.94
N GLY A 154 10.34 -2.29 -17.61
CA GLY A 154 11.53 -2.63 -18.38
C GLY A 154 12.76 -1.75 -18.12
N GLY A 155 12.73 -0.88 -17.11
CA GLY A 155 13.88 -0.04 -16.70
C GLY A 155 14.10 -0.04 -15.18
N ASP A 156 15.27 0.44 -14.74
CA ASP A 156 15.72 0.45 -13.32
C ASP A 156 14.93 1.42 -12.40
N SER A 157 13.85 2.04 -12.90
CA SER A 157 13.17 3.17 -12.27
C SER A 157 12.54 2.89 -10.90
N ILE A 158 12.26 1.62 -10.56
CA ILE A 158 11.57 1.25 -9.30
C ILE A 158 12.53 1.20 -8.10
N LEU A 159 13.84 1.14 -8.33
CA LEU A 159 14.86 0.99 -7.28
C LEU A 159 15.56 2.29 -6.89
N ARG A 160 15.18 3.44 -7.47
CA ARG A 160 15.97 4.67 -7.31
C ARG A 160 15.95 5.30 -5.91
N ASN A 161 15.14 4.80 -4.98
CA ASN A 161 14.93 5.44 -3.68
C ASN A 161 14.50 4.49 -2.53
N SER A 162 15.11 3.30 -2.41
CA SER A 162 15.07 2.53 -1.13
C SER A 162 16.37 2.63 -0.39
#